data_AF-A0A7C1E3A2-F1
#
_entry.id   AF-A0A7C1E3A2-F1
#
_cell.length_a   1.000
_cell.length_b   1.000
_cell.length_c   1.000
_cell.angle_alpha   90.00
_cell.angle_beta   90.00
_cell.angle_gamma   90.00
#
_symmetry.space_group_name_H-M   'P 1'
#
loop_
_entity.id
_entity.type
_entity.pdbx_description
1 polymer ?
#
loop_
_entity_poly.entity_id
_entity_poly.type
_entity_poly.pdbx_seq_one_letter_code
_entity_poly.pdbx_strand_id
1 'polypeptide(L)' 'MFLVKKLILLGEKFPEITVKTTHGVIKLPDHFKGKWWVLFAHPADFTPVCTTEFVAFQKRY' A
#
# COMPACT_ATOMS: atom_id res chain seq x y z
N MET A 1 9.29 -0.66 7.28
CA MET A 1 9.20 0.81 7.36
C MET A 1 9.60 1.39 6.02
N PHE A 2 8.64 1.90 5.22
CA PHE A 2 8.94 2.54 3.94
C PHE A 2 9.49 3.94 4.20
N LEU A 3 10.69 4.25 3.70
CA LEU A 3 11.26 5.59 3.82
C LEU A 3 10.89 6.41 2.58
N VAL A 4 9.68 6.95 2.55
CA VAL A 4 9.34 7.98 1.56
C VAL A 4 9.90 9.30 2.08
N LYS A 5 10.98 9.81 1.47
CA LYS A 5 11.66 11.06 1.90
C LYS A 5 10.79 12.33 1.77
N LYS A 6 9.69 12.27 1.02
CA LYS A 6 8.80 13.41 0.71
C LYS A 6 7.35 12.94 0.73
N LEU A 7 6.43 13.75 1.24
CA LEU A 7 5.00 13.52 1.11
C LEU A 7 4.59 13.57 -0.38
N ILE A 8 3.73 12.64 -0.79
CA ILE A 8 3.24 12.55 -2.17
C ILE A 8 2.12 13.57 -2.34
N LEU A 9 2.16 14.35 -3.42
CA LEU A 9 1.11 15.31 -3.75
C LEU A 9 0.07 14.69 -4.70
N LEU A 10 -1.16 15.19 -4.60
CA LEU A 10 -2.24 14.77 -5.51
C LEU A 10 -1.85 15.15 -6.96
N GLY A 11 -1.90 14.19 -7.88
CA GLY A 11 -1.53 14.39 -9.28
C GLY A 11 -0.05 14.16 -9.61
N GLU A 12 0.83 13.98 -8.62
CA GLU A 12 2.20 13.53 -8.87
C GLU A 12 2.22 12.02 -9.20
N LYS A 13 3.16 11.60 -10.07
CA LYS A 13 3.40 10.18 -10.31
C LYS A 13 3.94 9.53 -9.04
N PHE A 14 3.39 8.37 -8.67
CA PHE A 14 3.89 7.59 -7.55
C PHE A 14 5.35 7.18 -7.81
N PRO A 15 6.25 7.26 -6.80
CA PRO A 15 7.66 6.96 -6.97
C PRO A 15 7.88 5.50 -7.38
N GLU A 16 8.85 5.27 -8.27
CA GLU A 16 9.25 3.91 -8.63
C GLU A 16 9.96 3.23 -7.46
N ILE A 17 9.31 2.24 -6.85
CA ILE A 17 9.85 1.51 -5.70
C ILE A 17 9.70 0.01 -5.89
N THR A 18 10.70 -0.73 -5.43
CA THR A 18 10.65 -2.19 -5.35
C THR A 18 10.35 -2.59 -3.91
N VAL A 19 9.21 -3.25 -3.69
CA VAL A 19 8.75 -3.61 -2.35
C VAL A 19 8.63 -5.13 -2.22
N LYS A 20 9.04 -5.64 -1.06
CA LYS A 20 8.89 -7.07 -0.73
C LYS A 20 7.53 -7.25 -0.05
N THR A 21 6.64 -7.97 -0.71
CA THR A 21 5.29 -8.29 -0.22
C THR A 21 5.19 -9.76 0.14
N THR A 22 4.07 -10.15 0.76
CA THR A 22 3.74 -11.55 1.04
C THR A 22 3.58 -12.39 -0.23
N HIS A 23 3.34 -11.77 -1.37
CA HIS A 23 3.22 -12.41 -2.68
C HIS A 23 4.53 -12.34 -3.50
N GLY A 24 5.64 -11.93 -2.86
CA GLY A 24 6.93 -11.76 -3.50
C GLY A 24 7.34 -10.31 -3.70
N VAL A 25 8.41 -10.09 -4.48
CA VAL A 25 8.94 -8.75 -4.75
C VAL A 25 8.19 -8.14 -5.94
N ILE A 26 7.59 -6.97 -5.74
CA ILE A 26 6.86 -6.24 -6.79
C ILE A 26 7.45 -4.84 -7.01
N LYS A 27 7.36 -4.33 -8.24
CA LYS A 27 7.77 -2.97 -8.61
C LYS A 27 6.54 -2.08 -8.78
N LEU A 28 6.42 -1.05 -7.96
CA LEU A 28 5.34 -0.05 -8.01
C LEU A 28 5.82 1.18 -8.78
N PRO A 29 4.96 1.86 -9.56
CA PRO A 29 3.56 1.52 -9.86
C PRO A 29 3.38 0.52 -11.02
N ASP A 30 4.47 0.05 -11.65
CA ASP A 30 4.46 -0.79 -12.86
C ASP A 30 3.57 -2.05 -12.74
N HIS A 31 3.58 -2.69 -11.57
CA HIS A 31 2.81 -3.91 -11.30
C HIS A 31 1.28 -3.71 -11.34
N PHE A 32 0.78 -2.48 -11.18
CA PHE A 32 -0.65 -2.14 -11.20
C PHE A 32 -1.03 -1.25 -12.39
N LYS A 33 -0.21 -1.19 -13.44
CA LYS A 33 -0.46 -0.37 -14.62
C LYS A 33 -1.83 -0.71 -15.24
N GLY A 34 -2.67 0.31 -15.41
CA GLY A 34 -4.02 0.17 -15.98
C GLY A 34 -5.11 -0.24 -14.98
N LYS A 35 -4.79 -0.40 -13.69
CA LYS A 35 -5.76 -0.65 -12.62
C LYS A 35 -5.63 0.40 -11.53
N TRP A 36 -6.76 0.78 -10.93
CA TRP A 36 -6.75 1.57 -9.70
C TRP A 36 -6.37 0.66 -8.52
N TRP A 37 -5.52 1.16 -7.63
CA TRP A 37 -5.04 0.44 -6.46
C TRP A 37 -4.94 1.40 -5.27
N VAL A 38 -5.10 0.87 -4.07
CA VAL A 38 -5.07 1.63 -2.82
C VAL A 38 -3.93 1.10 -1.96
N LEU A 39 -2.98 1.97 -1.62
CA LEU A 39 -1.91 1.67 -0.67
C LEU A 39 -2.30 2.19 0.70
N PHE A 40 -2.42 1.31 1.69
CA PHE A 40 -2.59 1.68 3.09
C PHE A 40 -1.47 1.07 3.91
N ALA A 41 -1.04 1.78 4.95
CA ALA A 41 0.00 1.32 5.86
C ALA A 41 -0.55 1.32 7.28
N HIS A 42 -0.25 0.26 8.02
CA HIS A 42 -0.54 0.15 9.45
C HIS A 42 0.77 0.15 10.26
N PRO A 43 0.76 0.71 11.49
CA PRO A 43 1.99 0.90 12.28
C PRO A 43 2.59 -0.41 12.79
N ALA A 44 1.76 -1.41 13.13
CA ALA A 44 2.19 -2.74 13.54
C ALA A 44 1.05 -3.77 13.38
N ASP A 45 1.38 -4.97 12.92
CA ASP A 45 0.49 -6.12 12.95
C ASP A 45 0.05 -6.40 14.41
N PHE A 46 -1.24 -6.74 14.63
CA PHE A 46 -1.84 -7.06 15.94
C PHE A 46 -2.00 -5.90 16.96
N THR A 47 -2.18 -4.67 16.47
CA THR A 47 -2.71 -3.57 17.30
C THR A 47 -4.24 -3.48 17.11
N PRO A 48 -5.04 -3.23 18.18
CA PRO A 48 -6.49 -3.51 18.20
C PRO A 48 -7.35 -2.68 17.21
N VAL A 49 -6.77 -1.71 16.52
CA VAL A 49 -7.44 -0.90 15.48
C VAL A 49 -7.23 -1.49 14.08
N CYS A 50 -6.07 -2.10 13.81
CA CYS A 50 -5.71 -2.54 12.45
C CYS A 50 -6.45 -3.81 12.00
N THR A 51 -6.96 -4.63 12.92
CA THR A 51 -7.71 -5.87 12.59
C THR A 51 -9.12 -5.59 12.06
N THR A 52 -9.74 -4.46 12.44
CA THR A 52 -11.09 -4.10 11.96
C THR A 52 -11.04 -3.45 10.57
N GLU A 53 -9.98 -2.72 10.26
CA GLU A 53 -9.75 -2.10 8.93
C GLU A 53 -9.59 -3.17 7.83
N PHE A 54 -8.83 -4.24 8.09
CA PHE A 54 -8.68 -5.34 7.14
C PHE A 54 -10.01 -6.08 6.86
N VAL A 55 -10.81 -6.35 7.90
CA VAL A 55 -12.12 -7.03 7.74
C VAL A 55 -13.13 -6.16 6.99
N ALA A 56 -13.09 -4.83 7.17
CA ALA A 56 -13.95 -3.91 6.45
C ALA A 56 -13.62 -3.84 4.95
N PHE A 57 -12.34 -3.89 4.57
CA PHE A 57 -11.92 -3.96 3.17
C PHE A 57 -12.35 -5.26 2.50
N GLN A 58 -12.20 -6.40 3.17
CA GLN A 58 -12.61 -7.72 2.63
C GLN A 58 -14.13 -7.88 2.46
N LYS A 59 -14.95 -7.12 3.19
CA LYS A 59 -16.42 -7.22 3.09
C LYS A 59 -17.04 -6.31 2.03
N ARG A 60 -16.30 -5.32 1.51
CA ARG A 60 -16.82 -4.32 0.54
C ARG A 60 -16.32 -4.52 -0.90
N TYR A 61 -15.39 -5.46 -1.11
CA TYR A 61 -14.85 -5.90 -2.39
C TYR A 61 -14.70 -7.42 -2.39
#